data_AF-A0A7Z8ZW59-F1
#
_entry.id   AF-A0A7Z8ZW59-F1
#
_cell.length_a   1.000
_cell.length_b   1.000
_cell.length_c   1.000
_cell.angle_alpha   90.00
_cell.angle_beta   90.00
_cell.angle_gamma   90.00
#
_symmetry.space_group_name_H-M   'P 1'
#
loop_
_entity.id
_entity.type
_entity.pdbx_description
1 polymer ?
#
loop_
_entity_poly.entity_id
_entity_poly.type
_entity_poly.pdbx_seq_one_letter_code
_entity_poly.pdbx_strand_id
1 'polypeptide(L)'
;MCSSEYIETHRHLFDNGATRFQKFKPNVDYQDGLVGDDLGNSFWLSTKDADIIQEIGKGNNRLYETLLGFDEGYLEDGPLYRLDVSPEVVSQKGVSIPSSNEKGANSWWRPGGRTYPGNMPEGVMKDISTKKGEHIWSIVN
;
A
#
# COMPACT_ATOMS: atom_id res chain seq x y z
N MET A 1 20.75 9.31 8.73
CA MET A 1 21.02 8.00 8.13
C MET A 1 20.17 6.96 8.86
N CYS A 2 19.28 6.24 8.18
CA CYS A 2 18.69 5.03 8.76
C CYS A 2 19.80 4.00 8.96
N SER A 3 19.85 3.32 10.12
CA SER A 3 20.80 2.22 10.33
C SER A 3 20.44 1.02 9.44
N SER A 4 21.43 0.20 9.07
CA SER A 4 21.20 -1.03 8.30
C SER A 4 20.19 -1.95 9.00
N GLU A 5 20.26 -2.04 10.32
CA GLU A 5 19.35 -2.81 11.17
C GLU A 5 17.91 -2.30 11.09
N TYR A 6 17.70 -0.98 10.99
CA TYR A 6 16.36 -0.41 10.80
C TYR A 6 15.77 -0.77 9.43
N ILE A 7 16.60 -0.75 8.38
CA ILE A 7 16.16 -1.13 7.02
C ILE A 7 15.76 -2.59 6.96
N GLU A 8 16.56 -3.46 7.59
CA GLU A 8 16.29 -4.89 7.64
C GLU A 8 15.03 -5.19 8.46
N THR A 9 14.90 -4.59 9.65
CA THR A 9 13.70 -4.72 10.50
C THR A 9 12.44 -4.25 9.78
N HIS A 10 12.51 -3.13 9.03
CA HIS A 10 11.38 -2.63 8.25
C HIS A 10 10.96 -3.61 7.15
N ARG A 11 11.92 -4.21 6.42
CA ARG A 11 11.62 -5.21 5.38
C ARG A 11 10.91 -6.43 5.96
N HIS A 12 11.33 -6.90 7.13
CA HIS A 12 10.73 -8.06 7.80
C HIS A 12 9.24 -7.87 8.17
N LEU A 13 8.74 -6.64 8.20
CA LEU A 13 7.31 -6.39 8.40
C LEU A 13 6.47 -6.95 7.25
N PHE A 14 7.07 -7.13 6.07
CA PHE A 14 6.40 -7.58 4.85
C PHE A 14 6.65 -9.06 4.52
N ASP A 15 7.30 -9.82 5.42
CA ASP A 15 7.61 -11.24 5.20
C ASP A 15 6.36 -12.10 4.96
N ASN A 16 5.20 -11.65 5.46
CA ASN A 16 3.91 -12.31 5.27
C ASN A 16 3.10 -11.76 4.08
N GLY A 17 3.68 -10.89 3.27
CA GLY A 17 3.02 -10.23 2.16
C GLY A 17 2.82 -8.74 2.38
N ALA A 18 2.37 -8.10 1.32
CA ALA A 18 2.12 -6.67 1.27
C ALA A 18 0.71 -6.39 0.73
N THR A 19 0.03 -5.40 1.30
CA THR A 19 -1.37 -5.11 0.97
C THR A 19 -1.58 -3.63 0.72
N ARG A 20 -2.41 -3.30 -0.28
CA ARG A 20 -2.75 -1.92 -0.67
C ARG A 20 -4.26 -1.76 -0.76
N PHE A 21 -4.76 -0.63 -0.29
CA PHE A 21 -6.14 -0.18 -0.53
C PHE A 21 -6.14 0.94 -1.57
N GLN A 22 -7.05 0.88 -2.55
CA GLN A 22 -7.17 1.92 -3.57
C GLN A 22 -8.60 2.06 -4.11
N LYS A 23 -8.93 3.27 -4.59
CA LYS A 23 -10.23 3.61 -5.19
C LYS A 23 -10.46 2.99 -6.57
N PHE A 24 -9.39 2.84 -7.35
CA PHE A 24 -9.50 2.38 -8.74
C PHE A 24 -9.37 0.87 -8.82
N LYS A 25 -10.26 0.22 -9.58
CA LYS A 25 -10.14 -1.21 -9.88
C LYS A 25 -8.80 -1.48 -10.58
N PRO A 26 -8.06 -2.56 -10.23
CA PRO A 26 -6.91 -2.98 -11.01
C PRO A 26 -7.28 -3.19 -12.49
N ASN A 27 -6.48 -2.64 -13.38
CA ASN A 27 -6.77 -2.60 -14.81
C ASN A 27 -5.50 -2.96 -15.60
N VAL A 28 -5.59 -3.94 -16.50
CA VAL A 28 -4.47 -4.45 -17.29
C VAL A 28 -4.08 -3.54 -18.47
N ASP A 29 -4.99 -2.68 -18.91
CA ASP A 29 -4.80 -1.78 -20.06
C ASP A 29 -4.27 -0.40 -19.62
N TYR A 30 -4.64 0.04 -18.42
CA TYR A 30 -4.15 1.30 -17.87
C TYR A 30 -2.69 1.17 -17.41
N GLN A 31 -1.81 2.06 -17.89
CA GLN A 31 -0.36 2.01 -17.62
C GLN A 31 0.27 0.62 -17.86
N ASP A 32 -0.22 -0.13 -18.86
CA ASP A 32 0.19 -1.52 -19.13
C ASP A 32 0.05 -2.47 -17.92
N GLY A 33 -0.92 -2.20 -17.05
CA GLY A 33 -1.19 -3.00 -15.86
C GLY A 33 -0.35 -2.63 -14.64
N LEU A 34 0.46 -1.58 -14.72
CA LEU A 34 1.30 -1.09 -13.63
C LEU A 34 0.45 -0.55 -12.47
N VAL A 35 0.74 -1.04 -11.27
CA VAL A 35 0.13 -0.56 -10.02
C VAL A 35 0.97 0.59 -9.48
N GLY A 36 0.31 1.71 -9.17
CA GLY A 36 0.96 2.89 -8.62
C GLY A 36 1.17 4.00 -9.64
N ASP A 37 2.28 4.73 -9.51
CA ASP A 37 2.63 5.84 -10.39
C ASP A 37 3.21 5.36 -11.74
N ASP A 38 3.40 6.31 -12.67
CA ASP A 38 3.99 6.10 -14.00
C ASP A 38 5.48 5.73 -13.97
N LEU A 39 6.11 5.79 -12.80
CA LEU A 39 7.50 5.39 -12.53
C LEU A 39 7.60 4.00 -11.88
N GLY A 40 6.45 3.36 -11.65
CA GLY A 40 6.32 2.02 -11.08
C GLY A 40 6.33 1.97 -9.56
N ASN A 41 6.31 3.11 -8.86
CA ASN A 41 6.28 3.12 -7.40
C ASN A 41 4.85 2.95 -6.89
N SER A 42 4.70 2.06 -5.90
CA SER A 42 3.44 1.85 -5.20
C SER A 42 3.69 1.69 -3.70
N PHE A 43 2.81 2.27 -2.91
CA PHE A 43 2.81 2.18 -1.44
C PHE A 43 1.99 0.99 -0.97
N TRP A 44 2.51 0.29 0.03
CA TRP A 44 1.97 -0.95 0.59
C TRP A 44 2.10 -0.96 2.11
N LEU A 45 1.12 -1.56 2.77
CA LEU A 45 1.14 -1.93 4.18
C LEU A 45 1.59 -3.38 4.33
N SER A 46 2.01 -3.78 5.53
CA SER A 46 2.08 -5.22 5.83
C SER A 46 0.68 -5.82 5.72
N THR A 47 0.57 -7.07 5.24
CA THR A 47 -0.75 -7.73 5.18
C THR A 47 -1.40 -7.83 6.55
N LYS A 48 -0.61 -8.06 7.61
CA LYS A 48 -1.08 -8.08 8.99
C LYS A 48 -1.74 -6.76 9.42
N ASP A 49 -1.13 -5.62 9.10
CA ASP A 49 -1.69 -4.32 9.48
C ASP A 49 -2.91 -3.97 8.61
N ALA A 50 -2.91 -4.38 7.34
CA ALA A 50 -4.06 -4.21 6.46
C ALA A 50 -5.27 -5.03 6.91
N ASP A 51 -5.08 -6.24 7.46
CA ASP A 51 -6.15 -7.05 8.04
C ASP A 51 -6.81 -6.34 9.22
N ILE A 52 -6.01 -5.75 10.11
CA ILE A 52 -6.50 -4.95 11.24
C ILE A 52 -7.29 -3.73 10.74
N ILE A 53 -6.77 -3.02 9.72
CA ILE A 53 -7.46 -1.87 9.12
C ILE A 53 -8.81 -2.28 8.55
N GLN A 54 -8.88 -3.41 7.84
CA GLN A 54 -10.13 -3.91 7.26
C GLN A 54 -11.14 -4.32 8.34
N GLU A 55 -10.69 -4.98 9.41
CA GLU A 55 -11.53 -5.38 10.55
C GLU A 55 -12.14 -4.16 11.25
N ILE A 56 -11.35 -3.09 11.44
CA ILE A 56 -11.82 -1.84 12.03
C ILE A 56 -12.71 -1.08 11.06
N GLY A 57 -12.29 -1.00 9.78
CA GLY A 57 -12.93 -0.24 8.72
C GLY A 57 -14.39 -0.64 8.46
N LYS A 58 -14.71 -1.94 8.55
CA LYS A 58 -16.08 -2.49 8.41
C LYS A 58 -16.84 -1.95 7.19
N GLY A 59 -16.14 -1.78 6.07
CA GLY A 59 -16.70 -1.22 4.84
C GLY A 59 -17.03 0.28 4.86
N ASN A 60 -16.67 1.01 5.91
CA ASN A 60 -16.88 2.45 5.98
C ASN A 60 -15.68 3.20 5.36
N ASN A 61 -15.86 3.77 4.16
CA ASN A 61 -14.82 4.53 3.47
C ASN A 61 -14.25 5.69 4.29
N ARG A 62 -15.05 6.38 5.10
CA ARG A 62 -14.58 7.48 5.97
C ARG A 62 -13.64 6.98 7.06
N LEU A 63 -13.86 5.76 7.54
CA LEU A 63 -12.99 5.13 8.51
C LEU A 63 -11.69 4.64 7.87
N TYR A 64 -11.76 4.06 6.67
CA TYR A 64 -10.55 3.74 5.89
C TYR A 64 -9.72 4.99 5.59
N GLU A 65 -10.34 6.11 5.19
CA GLU A 65 -9.66 7.39 4.99
C GLU A 65 -8.89 7.80 6.25
N THR A 66 -9.55 7.75 7.41
CA THR A 66 -8.94 8.10 8.69
C THR A 66 -7.76 7.17 9.05
N LEU A 67 -7.91 5.86 8.86
CA LEU A 67 -6.88 4.86 9.21
C LEU A 67 -5.66 4.93 8.26
N LEU A 68 -5.91 5.23 6.99
CA LEU A 68 -4.90 5.30 5.94
C LEU A 68 -4.27 6.69 5.83
N GLY A 69 -4.87 7.72 6.42
CA GLY A 69 -4.37 9.09 6.38
C GLY A 69 -4.78 9.88 5.12
N PHE A 70 -5.93 9.55 4.53
CA PHE A 70 -6.52 10.33 3.45
C PHE A 70 -7.41 11.45 3.98
N ASP A 71 -7.59 12.49 3.17
CA ASP A 71 -8.58 13.53 3.44
C ASP A 71 -10.00 12.93 3.40
N GLU A 72 -10.88 13.46 4.24
CA GLU A 72 -12.29 13.06 4.25
C GLU A 72 -12.91 13.27 2.87
N GLY A 73 -13.56 12.24 2.31
CA GLY A 73 -14.17 12.29 0.98
C GLY A 73 -13.31 11.69 -0.13
N TYR A 74 -12.01 11.46 0.08
CA TYR A 74 -11.07 11.02 -0.95
C TYR A 74 -11.45 9.69 -1.64
N LEU A 75 -11.88 8.69 -0.88
CA LEU A 75 -12.30 7.38 -1.37
C LEU A 75 -13.73 7.41 -1.95
N GLU A 76 -14.46 8.52 -1.78
CA GLU A 76 -15.87 8.68 -2.17
C GLU A 76 -16.75 7.56 -1.60
N ASP A 77 -17.90 7.28 -2.22
CA ASP A 77 -18.83 6.22 -1.84
C ASP A 77 -18.73 5.01 -2.79
N GLY A 78 -17.68 4.97 -3.61
CA GLY A 78 -17.41 3.89 -4.56
C GLY A 78 -16.75 2.68 -3.91
N PRO A 79 -16.57 1.58 -4.68
CA PRO A 79 -15.89 0.38 -4.18
C PRO A 79 -14.44 0.69 -3.79
N LEU A 80 -14.03 0.19 -2.62
CA LEU A 80 -12.65 0.17 -2.16
C LEU A 80 -12.03 -1.18 -2.49
N TYR A 81 -10.94 -1.15 -3.25
CA TYR A 81 -10.24 -2.34 -3.69
C TYR A 81 -9.05 -2.62 -2.77
N ARG A 82 -8.99 -3.84 -2.25
CA ARG A 82 -7.82 -4.40 -1.57
C ARG A 82 -7.02 -5.23 -2.56
N LEU A 83 -5.73 -4.98 -2.66
CA LEU A 83 -4.76 -5.76 -3.44
C LEU A 83 -3.79 -6.43 -2.48
N ASP A 84 -3.60 -7.74 -2.62
CA ASP A 84 -2.66 -8.53 -1.81
C ASP A 84 -1.54 -9.09 -2.70
N VAL A 85 -0.30 -8.84 -2.29
CA VAL A 85 0.93 -9.35 -2.90
C VAL A 85 1.50 -10.45 -2.00
N SER A 86 1.79 -11.61 -2.58
CA SER A 86 2.29 -12.77 -1.84
C SER A 86 3.72 -12.54 -1.30
N PRO A 87 4.12 -13.27 -0.24
CA PRO A 87 5.50 -13.28 0.24
C PRO A 87 6.55 -13.55 -0.85
N GLU A 88 6.22 -14.42 -1.81
CA GLU A 88 7.11 -14.75 -2.93
C GLU A 88 7.37 -13.52 -3.82
N VAL A 89 6.32 -12.79 -4.18
CA VAL A 89 6.46 -11.57 -4.99
C VAL A 89 7.17 -10.47 -4.19
N VAL A 90 6.86 -10.33 -2.89
CA VAL A 90 7.58 -9.42 -1.99
C VAL A 90 9.08 -9.74 -1.98
N SER A 91 9.46 -11.00 -1.87
CA SER A 91 10.87 -11.43 -1.90
C SER A 91 11.56 -11.12 -3.23
N GLN A 92 10.86 -11.33 -4.34
CA GLN A 92 11.38 -11.08 -5.70
C GLN A 92 11.56 -9.59 -6.01
N LYS A 93 10.60 -8.75 -5.61
CA LYS A 93 10.57 -7.31 -5.92
C LYS A 93 11.30 -6.47 -4.88
N GLY A 94 11.31 -6.94 -3.63
CA GLY A 94 11.78 -6.20 -2.47
C GLY A 94 10.82 -5.09 -2.05
N VAL A 95 11.04 -4.64 -0.81
CA VAL A 95 10.37 -3.47 -0.22
C VAL A 95 11.45 -2.49 0.22
N SER A 96 11.23 -1.21 -0.04
CA SER A 96 12.07 -0.12 0.45
C SER A 96 11.28 0.78 1.40
N ILE A 97 12.00 1.43 2.34
CA ILE A 97 11.42 2.48 3.16
C ILE A 97 11.08 3.68 2.25
N PRO A 98 9.85 4.24 2.33
CA PRO A 98 9.49 5.45 1.60
C PRO A 98 10.47 6.59 1.87
N SER A 99 10.93 7.26 0.81
CA SER A 99 11.98 8.29 0.89
C SER A 99 11.46 9.72 0.81
N SER A 100 10.15 9.92 0.56
CA SER A 100 9.50 11.20 0.21
C SER A 100 9.64 11.61 -1.25
N ASN A 101 10.50 10.94 -2.01
CA ASN A 101 10.78 11.30 -3.40
C ASN A 101 9.83 10.60 -4.39
N GLU A 102 8.92 9.76 -3.90
CA GLU A 102 7.95 9.03 -4.71
C GLU A 102 6.73 9.89 -5.06
N LYS A 103 6.23 9.81 -6.32
CA LYS A 103 4.99 10.49 -6.70
C LYS A 103 3.83 9.85 -5.93
N GLY A 104 3.04 10.68 -5.24
CA GLY A 104 1.95 10.23 -4.36
C GLY A 104 2.20 10.46 -2.88
N ALA A 105 3.40 10.87 -2.48
CA ALA A 105 3.62 11.51 -1.19
C ALA A 105 2.78 12.80 -1.13
N ASN A 106 1.74 12.82 -0.29
CA ASN A 106 0.91 14.01 -0.06
C ASN A 106 1.39 14.76 1.20
N SER A 107 0.75 15.88 1.55
CA SER A 107 1.09 16.70 2.72
C SER A 107 1.01 15.96 4.07
N TRP A 108 0.38 14.79 4.12
CA TRP A 108 0.28 13.92 5.29
C TRP A 108 1.43 12.91 5.39
N TRP A 109 2.26 12.82 4.35
CA TRP A 109 3.48 12.02 4.37
C TRP A 109 4.41 12.48 5.51
N ARG A 110 4.96 11.50 6.24
CA ARG A 110 5.96 11.70 7.29
C ARG A 110 7.14 10.75 7.03
N PRO A 111 8.39 11.20 7.24
CA PRO A 111 9.55 10.31 7.14
C PRO A 111 9.45 9.17 8.16
N GLY A 112 9.74 7.94 7.73
CA GLY A 112 9.82 6.78 8.63
C GLY A 112 9.08 5.53 8.16
N GLY A 113 8.32 5.60 7.07
CA GLY A 113 7.57 4.46 6.54
C GLY A 113 6.41 4.08 7.46
N ARG A 114 5.58 5.05 7.87
CA ARG A 114 4.38 4.81 8.66
C ARG A 114 3.24 5.73 8.19
N THR A 115 2.00 5.24 8.19
CA THR A 115 0.81 6.07 7.94
C THR A 115 0.57 7.05 9.08
N TYR A 116 -0.12 8.17 8.82
CA TYR A 116 -0.54 9.12 9.86
C TYR A 116 -2.03 9.43 9.67
N PRO A 117 -2.87 9.42 10.73
CA PRO A 117 -2.55 9.20 12.15
C PRO A 117 -2.44 7.71 12.56
N GLY A 118 -2.71 6.77 11.64
CA GLY A 118 -2.79 5.33 11.93
C GLY A 118 -1.49 4.69 12.42
N ASN A 119 -0.34 5.32 12.20
CA ASN A 119 0.99 4.87 12.63
C ASN A 119 1.35 3.45 12.13
N MET A 120 0.84 3.03 10.98
CA MET A 120 1.04 1.68 10.44
C MET A 120 2.22 1.63 9.48
N PRO A 121 3.14 0.65 9.58
CA PRO A 121 4.26 0.49 8.67
C PRO A 121 3.88 0.52 7.18
N GLU A 122 4.56 1.37 6.42
CA GLU A 122 4.39 1.56 4.99
C GLU A 122 5.72 1.31 4.26
N GLY A 123 5.64 0.61 3.13
CA GLY A 123 6.75 0.28 2.26
C GLY A 123 6.45 0.67 0.82
N VAL A 124 7.51 0.87 0.04
CA VAL A 124 7.42 1.07 -1.41
C VAL A 124 7.88 -0.18 -2.11
N MET A 125 7.08 -0.64 -3.08
CA MET A 125 7.45 -1.70 -4.01
C MET A 125 7.41 -1.16 -5.43
N LYS A 126 8.30 -1.69 -6.26
CA LYS A 126 8.48 -1.21 -7.63
C LYS A 126 7.96 -2.23 -8.65
N ASP A 127 7.33 -1.72 -9.71
CA ASP A 127 6.92 -2.45 -10.90
C ASP A 127 5.98 -3.63 -10.62
N ILE A 128 5.02 -3.44 -9.70
CA ILE A 128 3.96 -4.41 -9.43
C ILE A 128 2.94 -4.39 -10.57
N SER A 129 2.67 -5.54 -11.16
CA SER A 129 1.90 -5.67 -12.40
C SER A 129 0.64 -6.52 -12.22
N THR A 130 -0.50 -5.87 -12.47
CA THR A 130 -1.80 -6.54 -12.63
C THR A 130 -1.79 -7.50 -13.80
N LYS A 131 -1.15 -7.11 -14.91
CA LYS A 131 -1.08 -7.90 -16.15
C LYS A 131 -0.30 -9.20 -15.96
N LYS A 132 0.70 -9.21 -15.09
CA LYS A 132 1.49 -10.41 -14.75
C LYS A 132 0.88 -11.24 -13.61
N GLY A 133 -0.20 -10.78 -12.98
CA GLY A 133 -0.82 -11.47 -11.85
C GLY A 133 0.02 -11.44 -10.58
N GLU A 134 0.82 -10.38 -10.36
CA GLU A 134 1.69 -10.23 -9.19
C GLU A 134 0.92 -9.86 -7.90
N HIS A 135 -0.40 -9.70 -8.00
CA HIS A 135 -1.31 -9.50 -6.88
C HIS A 135 -2.67 -10.15 -7.18
N ILE A 136 -3.44 -10.40 -6.12
CA ILE A 136 -4.88 -10.69 -6.18
C ILE A 136 -5.65 -9.50 -5.62
N TRP A 137 -6.95 -9.37 -5.94
CA TRP A 137 -7.76 -8.27 -5.41
C TRP A 137 -9.20 -8.65 -5.05
N SER A 138 -9.77 -7.88 -4.13
CA SER A 138 -11.18 -7.98 -3.69
C SER A 138 -11.77 -6.59 -3.36
N ILE A 139 -13.09 -6.52 -3.22
CA ILE A 139 -13.80 -5.32 -2.72
C ILE A 139 -14.05 -5.49 -1.22
N VAL A 140 -13.81 -4.44 -0.44
CA VAL A 140 -13.82 -4.52 1.04
C VAL A 140 -14.83 -3.58 1.73
N ASN A 141 -15.72 -2.97 0.96
CA ASN A 141 -16.81 -2.13 1.43
C ASN A 141 -18.16 -2.47 0.79
#